data_AF-A0A5K0ZQ88-F1
#
_entry.id   AF-A0A5K0ZQ88-F1
#
_cell.length_a   1.000
_cell.length_b   1.000
_cell.length_c   1.000
_cell.angle_alpha   90.00
_cell.angle_beta   90.00
_cell.angle_gamma   90.00
#
_symmetry.space_group_name_H-M   'P 1'
#
loop_
_entity.id
_entity.type
_entity.pdbx_description
1 polymer ?
#
loop_
_entity_poly.entity_id
_entity_poly.type
_entity_poly.pdbx_seq_one_letter_code
_entity_poly.pdbx_strand_id
1 'polypeptide(L)'
;MAPGIPISTVTSTGKVATLNAGYSKCAYVTFLAGNGDYVKGVVGLAKGLRKVKSAYPLVVAVLPDVPEEHRKVLASQGCVVREIEPVYPPENEVQFAMAYYVINYSKLRIWG
;
A
#
# COMPACT_ATOMS: atom_id res chain seq x y z
N MET A 1 21.97 28.60 -44.53
CA MET A 1 21.42 29.15 -43.27
C MET A 1 19.92 29.31 -43.46
N ALA A 2 19.10 28.51 -42.79
CA ALA A 2 17.65 28.65 -42.84
C ALA A 2 17.19 29.76 -41.88
N PRO A 3 16.20 30.59 -42.21
CA PRO A 3 15.65 31.58 -41.28
C PRO A 3 14.81 30.87 -40.21
N GLY A 4 15.01 31.23 -38.94
CA GLY A 4 14.25 30.71 -37.81
C GLY A 4 12.81 31.25 -37.79
N ILE A 5 11.85 30.37 -37.57
CA ILE A 5 10.44 30.71 -37.28
C ILE A 5 10.33 31.00 -35.78
N PRO A 6 9.75 32.14 -35.33
CA PRO A 6 9.43 32.32 -33.92
C PRO A 6 8.15 31.54 -33.62
N ILE A 7 8.24 30.46 -32.85
CA ILE A 7 7.04 29.79 -32.31
C ILE A 7 6.54 30.54 -31.09
N SER A 8 5.26 30.89 -31.19
CA SER A 8 4.45 31.71 -30.32
C SER A 8 4.39 31.22 -28.87
N THR A 9 4.31 32.21 -27.99
CA THR A 9 3.97 32.11 -26.56
C THR A 9 2.72 31.26 -26.35
N VAL A 10 2.84 30.14 -25.66
CA VAL A 10 1.70 29.44 -25.05
C VAL A 10 1.82 29.60 -23.55
N THR A 11 1.17 30.64 -23.05
CA THR A 11 0.85 30.81 -21.63
C THR A 11 -0.17 29.74 -21.25
N SER A 12 0.30 28.60 -20.76
CA SER A 12 -0.56 27.65 -20.06
C SER A 12 -0.57 28.01 -18.58
N THR A 13 -1.55 28.83 -18.21
CA THR A 13 -2.07 28.94 -16.84
C THR A 13 -2.71 27.61 -16.43
N GLY A 14 -1.89 26.59 -16.24
CA GLY A 14 -2.28 25.39 -15.52
C GLY A 14 -1.90 25.59 -14.06
N LYS A 15 -2.86 25.96 -13.21
CA LYS A 15 -2.75 25.61 -11.78
C LYS A 15 -2.48 24.11 -11.78
N VAL A 16 -1.26 23.71 -11.41
CA VAL A 16 -1.04 22.34 -10.96
C VAL A 16 -2.00 22.23 -9.79
N ALA A 17 -3.15 21.60 -10.05
CA ALA A 17 -4.05 21.24 -9.00
C ALA A 17 -3.23 20.28 -8.15
N THR A 18 -2.60 20.83 -7.10
CA THR A 18 -2.37 20.08 -5.88
C THR A 18 -3.71 19.45 -5.60
N LEU A 19 -3.84 18.18 -5.97
CA LEU A 19 -4.91 17.31 -5.50
C LEU A 19 -4.63 17.10 -4.01
N ASN A 20 -4.80 18.16 -3.23
CA ASN A 20 -5.36 18.08 -1.91
C ASN A 20 -6.85 17.72 -2.11
N ALA A 21 -7.12 16.60 -2.78
CA ALA A 21 -8.34 15.87 -2.57
C ALA A 21 -8.20 15.38 -1.14
N GLY A 22 -8.71 16.17 -0.20
CA GLY A 22 -8.60 15.92 1.23
C GLY A 22 -8.80 14.44 1.45
N TYR A 23 -7.74 13.76 1.92
CA TYR A 23 -7.65 12.31 1.93
C TYR A 23 -9.00 11.76 2.37
N SER A 24 -9.68 11.06 1.46
CA SER A 24 -10.82 10.25 1.81
C SER A 24 -10.38 9.44 3.03
N LYS A 25 -11.03 9.62 4.18
CA LYS A 25 -10.64 9.04 5.50
C LYS A 25 -10.75 7.50 5.53
N CYS A 26 -10.77 6.85 4.38
CA CYS A 26 -11.12 5.46 4.17
C CYS A 26 -10.11 4.82 3.22
N ALA A 27 -9.73 3.59 3.52
CA ALA A 27 -8.95 2.73 2.65
C ALA A 27 -9.46 1.30 2.78
N TYR A 28 -9.27 0.52 1.73
CA TYR A 28 -9.24 -0.93 1.89
C TYR A 28 -7.89 -1.28 2.48
N VAL A 29 -7.86 -2.11 3.52
CA VAL A 29 -6.61 -2.53 4.15
C VAL A 29 -6.53 -4.04 4.13
N THR A 30 -5.36 -4.55 3.76
CA THR A 30 -5.01 -5.96 3.91
C THR A 30 -3.62 -6.07 4.54
N PHE A 31 -3.26 -7.28 4.94
CA PHE A 31 -2.02 -7.58 5.64
C PHE A 31 -1.27 -8.71 4.93
N LEU A 32 0.05 -8.62 4.84
CA LEU A 32 0.92 -9.61 4.23
C LEU A 32 2.15 -9.86 5.12
N ALA A 33 2.47 -11.12 5.34
CA ALA A 33 3.63 -11.57 6.09
C ALA A 33 4.31 -12.73 5.37
N GLY A 34 5.62 -12.85 5.56
CA GLY A 34 6.45 -13.92 5.02
C GLY A 34 6.72 -13.86 3.51
N ASN A 35 7.42 -14.89 3.04
CA ASN A 35 7.88 -15.06 1.66
C ASN A 35 7.01 -16.06 0.85
N GLY A 36 5.79 -16.33 1.32
CA GLY A 36 4.89 -17.26 0.65
C GLY A 36 4.14 -16.63 -0.53
N ASP A 37 3.26 -17.41 -1.12
CA ASP A 37 2.47 -17.03 -2.29
C ASP A 37 1.29 -16.09 -2.01
N TYR A 38 1.10 -15.66 -0.75
CA TYR A 38 0.01 -14.74 -0.37
C TYR A 38 0.06 -13.40 -1.10
N VAL A 39 1.23 -12.99 -1.62
CA VAL A 39 1.36 -11.83 -2.52
C VAL A 39 0.43 -11.96 -3.75
N LYS A 40 0.22 -13.17 -4.28
CA LYS A 40 -0.68 -13.44 -5.40
C LYS A 40 -2.13 -13.09 -5.04
N GLY A 41 -2.54 -13.39 -3.81
CA GLY A 41 -3.85 -13.02 -3.27
C GLY A 41 -4.05 -11.51 -3.20
N VAL A 42 -3.05 -10.78 -2.71
CA VAL A 42 -3.09 -9.31 -2.64
C VAL A 42 -3.09 -8.67 -4.04
N VAL A 43 -2.33 -9.21 -4.98
CA VAL A 43 -2.36 -8.78 -6.39
C VAL A 43 -3.75 -9.03 -7.00
N GLY A 44 -4.36 -10.18 -6.72
CA GLY A 44 -5.74 -10.49 -7.12
C GLY A 44 -6.74 -9.49 -6.55
N LEU A 45 -6.63 -9.16 -5.26
CA LEU A 45 -7.46 -8.15 -4.59
C LEU A 45 -7.32 -6.77 -5.25
N ALA A 46 -6.08 -6.31 -5.48
CA ALA A 46 -5.81 -5.03 -6.13
C ALA A 46 -6.45 -4.95 -7.53
N LYS A 47 -6.29 -6.01 -8.33
CA LYS A 47 -6.92 -6.14 -9.66
C LYS A 47 -8.44 -6.12 -9.56
N GLY A 48 -9.02 -6.81 -8.57
CA GLY A 48 -10.46 -6.84 -8.33
C GLY A 48 -11.04 -5.47 -8.01
N LEU A 49 -10.44 -4.75 -7.05
CA LEU A 49 -10.85 -3.39 -6.67
C LEU A 49 -10.76 -2.42 -7.85
N ARG A 50 -9.68 -2.50 -8.64
CA ARG A 50 -9.55 -1.69 -9.86
C ARG A 50 -10.61 -2.02 -10.90
N LYS A 51 -10.92 -3.31 -11.11
CA LYS A 51 -11.94 -3.75 -12.09
C LYS A 51 -13.31 -3.15 -11.79
N VAL A 52 -13.68 -3.06 -10.51
CA VAL A 52 -14.97 -2.48 -10.08
C VAL A 52 -14.91 -0.97 -9.85
N LYS A 53 -13.79 -0.31 -10.18
CA LYS A 53 -13.57 1.13 -9.97
C LYS A 53 -13.83 1.56 -8.52
N SER A 54 -13.32 0.79 -7.56
CA SER A 54 -13.44 1.08 -6.14
C SER A 54 -12.98 2.50 -5.81
N ALA A 55 -13.68 3.16 -4.89
CA ALA A 55 -13.49 4.58 -4.57
C ALA A 55 -12.25 4.88 -3.71
N TYR A 56 -11.66 3.87 -3.06
CA TYR A 56 -10.60 4.04 -2.07
C TYR A 56 -9.34 3.25 -2.43
N PRO A 57 -8.14 3.71 -2.01
CA PRO A 57 -6.90 2.99 -2.25
C PRO A 57 -6.84 1.67 -1.46
N LEU A 58 -5.99 0.76 -1.91
CA LEU A 58 -5.61 -0.43 -1.14
C LEU A 58 -4.29 -0.18 -0.41
N VAL A 59 -4.35 -0.14 0.92
CA VAL A 59 -3.16 -0.17 1.78
C VAL A 59 -2.82 -1.61 2.12
N VAL A 60 -1.55 -1.97 1.95
CA VAL A 60 -1.04 -3.29 2.33
C VAL A 60 -0.06 -3.08 3.48
N ALA A 61 -0.47 -3.48 4.68
CA ALA A 61 0.42 -3.58 5.82
C ALA A 61 1.33 -4.80 5.65
N VAL A 62 2.65 -4.62 5.69
CA VAL A 62 3.64 -5.68 5.48
C VAL A 62 4.54 -5.83 6.69
N LEU A 63 4.87 -7.06 7.06
CA LEU A 63 5.95 -7.33 8.03
C LEU A 63 7.34 -7.25 7.38
N PRO A 64 8.41 -7.04 8.16
CA PRO A 64 9.79 -7.00 7.67
C PRO A 64 10.22 -8.25 6.88
N ASP A 65 9.63 -9.40 7.19
CA ASP A 65 9.92 -10.70 6.56
C ASP A 65 9.32 -10.85 5.14
N VAL A 66 8.54 -9.88 4.66
CA VAL A 66 8.09 -9.83 3.26
C VAL A 66 9.23 -9.34 2.36
N PRO A 67 9.65 -10.12 1.35
CA PRO A 67 10.75 -9.73 0.45
C PRO A 67 10.48 -8.42 -0.28
N GLU A 68 11.57 -7.70 -0.57
CA GLU A 68 11.51 -6.44 -1.32
C GLU A 68 10.86 -6.61 -2.70
N GLU A 69 11.12 -7.73 -3.37
CA GLU A 69 10.52 -8.05 -4.67
C GLU A 69 8.99 -8.14 -4.59
N HIS A 70 8.45 -8.76 -3.54
CA HIS A 70 6.99 -8.78 -3.33
C HIS A 70 6.44 -7.36 -3.09
N ARG A 71 7.15 -6.52 -2.35
CA ARG A 71 6.75 -5.12 -2.11
C ARG A 71 6.76 -4.30 -3.39
N LYS A 72 7.78 -4.45 -4.25
CA LYS A 72 7.86 -3.83 -5.57
C LYS A 72 6.70 -4.27 -6.46
N VAL A 73 6.36 -5.56 -6.46
CA VAL A 73 5.20 -6.07 -7.19
C VAL A 73 3.91 -5.39 -6.69
N LEU A 74 3.70 -5.29 -5.39
CA LEU A 74 2.53 -4.62 -4.82
C LEU A 74 2.46 -3.13 -5.21
N ALA A 75 3.57 -2.40 -5.08
CA ALA A 75 3.65 -1.00 -5.50
C ALA A 75 3.33 -0.84 -6.99
N SER A 76 3.81 -1.74 -7.85
CA SER A 76 3.50 -1.74 -9.29
C SER A 76 2.02 -1.96 -9.59
N GLN A 77 1.27 -2.61 -8.70
CA GLN A 77 -0.18 -2.78 -8.81
C GLN A 77 -0.98 -1.55 -8.35
N GLY A 78 -0.32 -0.50 -7.85
CA GLY A 78 -0.95 0.69 -7.30
C GLY A 78 -1.34 0.56 -5.82
N CYS A 79 -0.81 -0.44 -5.11
CA CYS A 79 -1.00 -0.57 -3.67
C CYS A 79 -0.12 0.42 -2.91
N VAL A 80 -0.65 0.97 -1.81
CA VAL A 80 0.15 1.72 -0.83
C VAL A 80 0.76 0.71 0.15
N VAL A 81 2.05 0.45 0.03
CA VAL A 81 2.76 -0.49 0.92
C VAL A 81 3.19 0.25 2.18
N ARG A 82 2.79 -0.26 3.35
CA ARG A 82 3.22 0.27 4.66
C ARG A 82 3.85 -0.85 5.48
N GLU A 83 5.12 -0.70 5.82
CA GLU A 83 5.76 -1.62 6.77
C GLU A 83 5.23 -1.37 8.18
N ILE A 84 5.03 -2.45 8.93
CA ILE A 84 4.62 -2.43 10.33
C ILE A 84 5.50 -3.36 11.16
N GLU A 85 5.72 -2.99 12.41
CA GLU A 85 6.45 -3.79 13.39
C GLU A 85 5.62 -4.99 13.87
N PRO A 86 6.22 -6.20 13.96
CA PRO A 86 5.53 -7.35 14.55
C PRO A 86 5.05 -7.06 15.98
N VAL A 87 3.97 -7.74 16.40
CA VAL A 87 3.47 -7.70 17.78
C VAL A 87 3.73 -9.05 18.43
N TYR A 88 4.62 -9.04 19.42
CA TYR A 88 4.94 -10.21 20.23
C TYR A 88 4.17 -10.16 21.55
N PRO A 89 3.62 -11.31 22.02
CA PRO A 89 3.06 -11.37 23.36
C PRO A 89 4.18 -11.18 24.42
N PRO A 90 3.84 -10.69 25.62
CA PRO A 90 4.78 -10.65 26.75
C PRO A 90 5.31 -12.05 27.09
N GLU A 91 6.50 -12.12 27.68
CA GLU A 91 7.15 -13.39 28.06
C GLU A 91 6.38 -14.16 29.15
N ASN A 92 5.54 -13.48 29.95
CA ASN A 92 4.90 -14.04 31.13
C ASN A 92 3.38 -14.16 30.96
N GLU A 93 2.86 -15.34 31.32
CA GLU A 93 1.45 -15.72 31.49
C GLU A 93 0.42 -15.09 30.57
N VAL A 94 0.01 -15.88 29.58
CA VAL A 94 -1.20 -15.60 28.82
C VAL A 94 -1.77 -16.93 28.33
N GLN A 95 -2.77 -17.46 29.04
CA GLN A 95 -3.54 -18.64 28.63
C GLN A 95 -4.08 -18.52 27.19
N PHE A 96 -4.23 -17.29 26.70
CA PHE A 96 -4.83 -16.97 25.40
C PHE A 96 -3.90 -16.23 24.42
N ALA A 97 -2.73 -15.74 24.85
CA ALA A 97 -1.81 -15.00 23.98
C ALA A 97 -0.53 -15.79 23.69
N MET A 98 -0.55 -16.53 22.59
CA MET A 98 0.50 -17.49 22.25
C MET A 98 1.45 -16.95 21.18
N ALA A 99 2.75 -17.19 21.36
CA ALA A 99 3.80 -16.68 20.47
C ALA A 99 3.63 -17.09 19.00
N TYR A 100 3.03 -18.25 18.72
CA TYR A 100 2.79 -18.66 17.33
C TYR A 100 1.70 -17.84 16.61
N TYR A 101 0.93 -17.02 17.35
CA TYR A 101 -0.06 -16.09 16.80
C TYR A 101 0.49 -14.68 16.53
N VAL A 102 1.82 -14.48 16.52
CA VAL A 102 2.46 -13.18 16.20
C VAL A 102 1.92 -12.57 14.90
N ILE A 103 1.69 -13.36 13.86
CA ILE A 103 1.09 -12.89 12.59
C ILE A 103 -0.32 -12.31 12.84
N ASN A 104 -1.11 -12.96 13.69
CA ASN A 104 -2.48 -12.54 14.00
C ASN A 104 -2.49 -11.24 14.82
N TYR A 105 -1.62 -11.13 15.81
CA TYR A 105 -1.49 -9.92 16.63
C TYR A 105 -0.97 -8.74 15.83
N SER A 106 0.00 -8.99 14.93
CA SER A 106 0.58 -7.96 14.08
C SER A 106 -0.43 -7.31 13.17
N LYS A 107 -1.51 -8.01 12.79
CA LYS A 107 -2.63 -7.43 12.03
C LYS A 107 -3.28 -6.23 12.75
N LEU A 108 -3.20 -6.16 14.08
CA LEU A 108 -3.77 -5.06 14.86
C LEU A 108 -3.00 -3.73 14.69
N ARG A 109 -1.74 -3.77 14.22
CA ARG A 109 -0.95 -2.56 13.89
C ARG A 109 -1.56 -1.72 12.77
N ILE A 110 -2.56 -2.23 12.06
CA ILE A 110 -3.35 -1.43 11.12
C ILE A 110 -4.03 -0.24 11.81
N TRP A 111 -4.32 -0.35 13.12
CA TRP A 111 -5.01 0.69 13.91
C TRP A 111 -4.12 1.47 14.88
N GLY A 112 -2.80 1.22 14.93
CA GLY A 112 -1.89 1.77 15.95
C GLY A 112 -0.61 2.31 15.38
#